data_AF-A0A9D9K5P5-F1
#
_entry.id   AF-A0A9D9K5P5-F1
#
_cell.length_a   1.000
_cell.length_b   1.000
_cell.length_c   1.000
_cell.angle_alpha   90.00
_cell.angle_beta   90.00
_cell.angle_gamma   90.00
#
_symmetry.space_group_name_H-M   'P 1'
#
loop_
_entity.id
_entity.type
_entity.pdbx_description
1 polymer ?
#
loop_
_entity_poly.entity_id
_entity_poly.type
_entity_poly.pdbx_seq_one_letter_code
_entity_poly.pdbx_strand_id
1 'polypeptide(L)'
;MTPPFPLFALALTVATVSVWGTPQNPSLAEVPPVSDSVALDRSTVDRYYRPVATWSGRLILPDTREIEVEDRALLGEDWVWFEVENAPEEYRSSIGQTIKLTWRSSPWADGYTDLVTREIDFISLTSLSERRLGNVHPNRLDGRDRVGPLQSLAGARPEDDLRVKLDGDVEIVGSSAHGTILTIDREPVQVWGRSIGLVTFLYASPDGENRYVVQHYNPLTQQFNGARETVQFAPSPADGKGVEQFTPNRIEESPAGTAGWYLYGDRDESGTFVVRSLAPRALFQLEPDTTVVGTAPGLDYIRNGNWADTPERKGTIQRVSVSPDAPQPWQAGDRGLVIHTFGGYRFSDDENPKRRESGHFAYGIARVGRDPFTDELRFFVEYFQIYAHNPRSIISGRQAWHAFSGNLYRGQMPTRPVSDTIIRFDAFTEDYEFDGIVLSPLTELLVQISIVMGRYRTGDGTGFAITTPASSCVQDSNQALFITLQRIKTRVESSPDIQQWLAAHPDDPQTQRLQELFALLDDLDRKLVPFNIVRRDWQQNADRLTGLEPDADLIRNPASLVSAVLSGLSIVPRRAHDEIASVFYERGGQFWFLRTNQVGGWDDSIFPVAPTTLIH
;
A
#
# COMPACT_ATOMS: atom_id res chain seq x y z
N MET A 1 -18.28 -19.37 -55.96
CA MET A 1 -18.10 -20.59 -55.14
C MET A 1 -16.81 -20.41 -54.35
N THR A 2 -16.94 -19.85 -53.16
CA THR A 2 -15.88 -19.60 -52.17
C THR A 2 -15.99 -20.68 -51.10
N PRO A 3 -14.88 -21.28 -50.62
CA PRO A 3 -14.95 -22.30 -49.58
C PRO A 3 -15.18 -21.64 -48.21
N PRO A 4 -15.77 -22.36 -47.23
CA PRO A 4 -16.11 -21.81 -45.93
C PRO A 4 -14.88 -21.71 -45.01
N PHE A 5 -14.80 -20.62 -44.26
CA PHE A 5 -13.89 -20.45 -43.13
C PHE A 5 -14.27 -21.41 -41.98
N PRO A 6 -13.32 -22.08 -41.31
CA PRO A 6 -13.61 -22.78 -40.07
C PRO A 6 -13.64 -21.77 -38.91
N LEU A 7 -14.71 -21.82 -38.10
CA LEU A 7 -14.78 -21.18 -36.78
C LEU A 7 -13.72 -21.82 -35.87
N PHE A 8 -12.68 -21.07 -35.51
CA PHE A 8 -11.83 -21.40 -34.37
C PHE A 8 -12.54 -20.93 -33.08
N ALA A 9 -12.94 -21.89 -32.25
CA ALA A 9 -13.34 -21.64 -30.89
C ALA A 9 -12.10 -21.16 -30.10
N LEU A 10 -12.13 -19.92 -29.62
CA LEU A 10 -11.09 -19.36 -28.75
C LEU A 10 -11.26 -19.94 -27.35
N ALA A 11 -10.39 -20.87 -26.98
CA ALA A 11 -10.29 -21.34 -25.60
C ALA A 11 -9.76 -20.18 -24.73
N LEU A 12 -10.56 -19.73 -23.76
CA LEU A 12 -10.09 -18.88 -22.67
C LEU A 12 -8.93 -19.61 -21.98
N THR A 13 -7.71 -19.13 -22.22
CA THR A 13 -6.55 -19.62 -21.48
C THR A 13 -6.54 -18.87 -20.17
N VAL A 14 -7.27 -19.41 -19.19
CA VAL A 14 -7.14 -19.03 -17.79
C VAL A 14 -5.68 -19.31 -17.43
N ALA A 15 -4.92 -18.26 -17.10
CA ALA A 15 -3.63 -18.43 -16.45
C ALA A 15 -3.88 -19.33 -15.23
N THR A 16 -3.24 -20.50 -15.23
CA THR A 16 -3.35 -21.51 -14.17
C THR A 16 -2.84 -20.91 -12.86
N VAL A 17 -3.74 -20.26 -12.13
CA VAL A 17 -3.58 -20.05 -10.69
C VAL A 17 -3.80 -21.42 -10.06
N SER A 18 -2.76 -21.90 -9.38
CA SER A 18 -2.76 -23.14 -8.62
C SER A 18 -4.01 -23.21 -7.74
N VAL A 19 -4.71 -24.34 -7.77
CA VAL A 19 -5.92 -24.58 -6.98
C VAL A 19 -5.58 -24.45 -5.49
N TRP A 20 -6.22 -23.51 -4.83
CA TRP A 20 -6.07 -23.24 -3.41
C TRP A 20 -6.78 -24.33 -2.61
N GLY A 21 -6.07 -24.95 -1.66
CA GLY A 21 -6.73 -25.61 -0.53
C GLY A 21 -7.34 -24.55 0.37
N THR A 22 -8.52 -24.79 0.92
CA THR A 22 -9.17 -23.93 1.91
C THR A 22 -8.21 -23.60 3.06
N PRO A 23 -7.86 -22.32 3.31
CA PRO A 23 -7.19 -21.95 4.53
C PRO A 23 -8.17 -22.14 5.69
N GLN A 24 -7.86 -23.01 6.64
CA GLN A 24 -8.48 -22.91 7.95
C GLN A 24 -7.91 -21.65 8.61
N ASN A 25 -8.77 -20.66 8.88
CA ASN A 25 -8.47 -19.62 9.86
C ASN A 25 -8.20 -20.33 11.19
N PRO A 26 -6.98 -20.28 11.76
CA PRO A 26 -6.83 -20.70 13.14
C PRO A 26 -7.57 -19.69 14.00
N SER A 27 -8.65 -20.13 14.66
CA SER A 27 -9.19 -19.42 15.82
C SER A 27 -8.03 -19.19 16.80
N LEU A 28 -8.02 -18.03 17.46
CA LEU A 28 -7.14 -17.74 18.60
C LEU A 28 -7.22 -18.91 19.59
N ALA A 29 -6.25 -19.82 19.55
CA ALA A 29 -6.18 -20.96 20.44
C ALA A 29 -5.19 -20.63 21.56
N GLU A 30 -5.68 -20.76 22.79
CA GLU A 30 -4.95 -20.58 24.05
C GLU A 30 -3.70 -21.48 24.08
N VAL A 31 -2.54 -20.86 24.36
CA VAL A 31 -1.26 -21.56 24.54
C VAL A 31 -1.01 -21.74 26.05
N PRO A 32 -0.70 -22.95 26.55
CA PRO A 32 -0.47 -23.17 27.97
C PRO A 32 0.89 -22.62 28.43
N PRO A 33 1.04 -22.26 29.72
CA PRO A 33 2.23 -21.59 30.23
C PRO A 33 3.38 -22.57 30.48
N VAL A 34 4.60 -22.16 30.15
CA VAL A 34 5.84 -22.79 30.62
C VAL A 34 6.74 -21.69 31.18
N SER A 35 7.09 -21.82 32.47
CA SER A 35 8.11 -21.05 33.21
C SER A 35 9.50 -21.63 32.92
N ASP A 36 10.64 -20.95 33.04
CA ASP A 36 11.03 -19.73 33.73
C ASP A 36 12.01 -18.96 32.83
N SER A 37 11.78 -17.67 32.58
CA SER A 37 12.78 -16.76 32.03
C SER A 37 13.19 -15.77 33.11
N VAL A 38 14.45 -15.37 33.11
CA VAL A 38 15.00 -14.35 34.01
C VAL A 38 14.13 -13.09 33.91
N ALA A 39 13.28 -12.89 34.91
CA ALA A 39 12.33 -11.79 34.96
C ALA A 39 13.11 -10.47 35.14
N LEU A 40 13.48 -9.85 34.02
CA LEU A 40 13.67 -8.41 33.99
C LEU A 40 12.33 -7.77 34.37
N ASP A 41 12.39 -6.71 35.18
CA ASP A 41 11.21 -5.92 35.49
C ASP A 41 10.58 -5.46 34.17
N ARG A 42 9.34 -5.91 33.91
CA ARG A 42 8.58 -5.64 32.68
C ARG A 42 8.53 -4.14 32.38
N SER A 43 8.46 -3.31 33.43
CA SER A 43 8.46 -1.84 33.30
C SER A 43 9.74 -1.29 32.66
N THR A 44 10.86 -2.01 32.80
CA THR A 44 12.18 -1.59 32.30
C THR A 44 12.35 -1.85 30.81
N VAL A 45 11.67 -2.88 30.26
CA VAL A 45 11.76 -3.22 28.83
C VAL A 45 10.71 -2.46 28.01
N ASP A 46 9.53 -2.22 28.57
CA ASP A 46 8.43 -1.51 27.88
C ASP A 46 8.80 -0.10 27.41
N ARG A 47 9.75 0.56 28.09
CA ARG A 47 10.26 1.88 27.68
C ARG A 47 10.96 1.90 26.31
N TYR A 48 11.37 0.73 25.79
CA TYR A 48 12.02 0.61 24.48
C TYR A 48 11.02 0.39 23.34
N TYR A 49 9.74 0.23 23.66
CA TYR A 49 8.67 0.21 22.68
C TYR A 49 7.97 1.56 22.62
N ARG A 50 7.43 1.88 21.44
CA ARG A 50 6.60 3.05 21.21
C ARG A 50 5.30 2.63 20.52
N PRO A 51 4.20 3.36 20.70
CA PRO A 51 3.03 3.16 19.86
C PRO A 51 3.35 3.34 18.37
N VAL A 52 2.66 2.59 17.50
CA VAL A 52 2.87 2.69 16.04
C VAL A 52 2.43 4.04 15.46
N ALA A 53 1.51 4.75 16.12
CA ALA A 53 1.07 6.09 15.76
C ALA A 53 0.44 6.81 16.96
N THR A 54 0.29 8.14 16.88
CA THR A 54 -0.35 8.96 17.92
C THR A 54 -1.79 8.53 18.20
N TRP A 55 -2.60 8.40 17.14
CA TRP A 55 -3.90 7.75 17.19
C TRP A 55 -3.81 6.43 16.43
N SER A 56 -4.07 5.33 17.13
CA SER A 56 -4.18 4.02 16.51
C SER A 56 -5.20 3.16 17.22
N GLY A 57 -5.84 2.26 16.49
CA GLY A 57 -6.89 1.43 17.04
C GLY A 57 -7.47 0.48 16.04
N ARG A 58 -8.50 -0.24 16.48
CA ARG A 58 -9.20 -1.25 15.70
C ARG A 58 -10.53 -0.70 15.20
N LEU A 59 -10.77 -0.84 13.90
CA LEU A 59 -12.07 -0.53 13.31
C LEU A 59 -13.03 -1.68 13.57
N ILE A 60 -14.24 -1.33 14.01
CA ILE A 60 -15.33 -2.26 14.26
C ILE A 60 -16.53 -1.82 13.43
N LEU A 61 -17.03 -2.70 12.57
CA LEU A 61 -18.20 -2.41 11.73
C LEU A 61 -19.47 -2.40 12.60
N PRO A 62 -20.23 -1.29 12.65
CA PRO A 62 -21.50 -1.26 13.38
C PRO A 62 -22.53 -2.19 12.73
N ASP A 63 -23.40 -2.75 13.56
CA ASP A 63 -24.55 -3.51 13.06
C ASP A 63 -25.62 -2.57 12.47
N THR A 64 -26.51 -3.12 11.65
CA THR A 64 -27.52 -2.30 10.94
C THR A 64 -28.47 -1.58 11.89
N ARG A 65 -28.76 -2.15 13.07
CA ARG A 65 -29.66 -1.52 14.05
C ARG A 65 -28.97 -0.35 14.73
N GLU A 66 -27.68 -0.47 15.04
CA GLU A 66 -26.87 0.63 15.56
C GLU A 66 -26.84 1.80 14.58
N ILE A 67 -26.73 1.53 13.27
CA ILE A 67 -26.77 2.59 12.24
C ILE A 67 -28.14 3.30 12.21
N GLU A 68 -29.25 2.59 12.41
CA GLU A 68 -30.61 3.13 12.34
C GLU A 68 -30.99 4.04 13.51
N VAL A 69 -30.46 3.78 14.71
CA VAL A 69 -30.84 4.50 15.93
C VAL A 69 -30.02 5.75 16.22
N GLU A 70 -28.93 5.96 15.46
CA GLU A 70 -27.97 7.03 15.71
C GLU A 70 -28.34 8.36 15.04
N ASP A 71 -27.89 9.46 15.65
CA ASP A 71 -28.17 10.80 15.15
C ASP A 71 -27.31 11.11 13.90
N ARG A 72 -27.93 10.94 12.73
CA ARG A 72 -27.31 11.22 11.43
C ARG A 72 -26.90 12.70 11.25
N ALA A 73 -27.54 13.63 11.97
CA ALA A 73 -27.14 15.04 11.90
C ALA A 73 -25.79 15.28 12.60
N LEU A 74 -25.43 14.42 13.57
CA LEU A 74 -24.17 14.50 14.31
C LEU A 74 -23.07 13.64 13.69
N LEU A 75 -23.40 12.41 13.27
CA LEU A 75 -22.42 11.42 12.82
C LEU A 75 -22.28 11.32 11.31
N GLY A 76 -23.16 11.97 10.54
CA GLY A 76 -23.28 11.71 9.12
C GLY A 76 -23.79 10.28 8.86
N GLU A 77 -23.61 9.82 7.61
CA GLU A 77 -24.09 8.50 7.18
C GLU A 77 -23.02 7.40 7.20
N ASP A 78 -21.74 7.78 7.17
CA ASP A 78 -20.61 6.84 7.18
C ASP A 78 -19.79 7.00 8.46
N TRP A 79 -20.03 6.12 9.42
CA TRP A 79 -19.31 6.07 10.69
C TRP A 79 -19.02 4.61 11.09
N VAL A 80 -18.03 4.42 11.94
CA VAL A 80 -17.64 3.11 12.50
C VAL A 80 -17.28 3.24 13.97
N TRP A 81 -17.27 2.11 14.68
CA TRP A 81 -16.69 2.02 16.01
C TRP A 81 -15.16 1.97 15.89
N PHE A 82 -14.47 2.65 16.80
CA PHE A 82 -13.02 2.69 16.91
C PHE A 82 -12.61 2.35 18.34
N GLU A 83 -12.05 1.15 18.51
CA GLU A 83 -11.42 0.76 19.77
C GLU A 83 -10.03 1.41 19.84
N VAL A 84 -9.88 2.37 20.75
CA VAL A 84 -8.66 3.16 20.88
C VAL A 84 -7.56 2.32 21.51
N GLU A 85 -6.53 1.99 20.73
CA GLU A 85 -5.36 1.27 21.23
C GLU A 85 -4.23 2.22 21.67
N ASN A 86 -4.15 3.40 21.06
CA ASN A 86 -3.28 4.51 21.45
C ASN A 86 -3.93 5.86 21.13
N ALA A 87 -3.63 6.86 21.96
CA ALA A 87 -4.10 8.24 21.84
C ALA A 87 -2.98 9.21 22.27
N PRO A 88 -3.02 10.49 21.88
CA PRO A 88 -2.10 11.51 22.42
C PRO A 88 -2.30 11.67 23.93
N GLU A 89 -1.30 12.23 24.62
CA GLU A 89 -1.26 12.31 26.08
C GLU A 89 -2.50 13.01 26.68
N GLU A 90 -3.04 14.01 26.01
CA GLU A 90 -4.27 14.72 26.39
C GLU A 90 -5.53 13.83 26.40
N TYR A 91 -5.55 12.75 25.62
CA TYR A 91 -6.67 11.80 25.52
C TYR A 91 -6.29 10.39 25.95
N ARG A 92 -5.26 10.26 26.80
CA ARG A 92 -4.77 8.95 27.29
C ARG A 92 -5.88 8.14 27.99
N SER A 93 -6.85 8.80 28.61
CA SER A 93 -8.02 8.15 29.22
C SER A 93 -8.95 7.44 28.24
N SER A 94 -8.86 7.75 26.95
CA SER A 94 -9.64 7.10 25.89
C SER A 94 -9.07 5.74 25.50
N ILE A 95 -7.82 5.42 25.86
CA ILE A 95 -7.21 4.12 25.54
C ILE A 95 -8.04 2.99 26.20
N GLY A 96 -8.40 1.99 25.38
CA GLY A 96 -9.27 0.88 25.76
C GLY A 96 -10.76 1.18 25.65
N GLN A 97 -11.15 2.41 25.29
CA GLN A 97 -12.55 2.74 25.01
C GLN A 97 -12.89 2.48 23.54
N THR A 98 -14.14 2.12 23.29
CA THR A 98 -14.73 2.09 21.96
C THR A 98 -15.51 3.37 21.75
N ILE A 99 -15.08 4.19 20.80
CA ILE A 99 -15.67 5.49 20.48
C ILE A 99 -16.06 5.55 19.02
N LYS A 100 -16.93 6.50 18.64
CA LYS A 100 -17.37 6.63 17.25
C LYS A 100 -16.31 7.37 16.44
N LEU A 101 -16.09 6.92 15.22
CA LEU A 101 -15.21 7.55 14.23
C LEU A 101 -16.02 7.89 12.99
N THR A 102 -15.97 9.14 12.55
CA THR A 102 -16.67 9.64 11.36
C THR A 102 -15.83 10.66 10.59
N TRP A 103 -16.33 11.11 9.44
CA TRP A 103 -15.70 12.13 8.61
C TRP A 103 -15.92 13.53 9.17
N ARG A 104 -14.87 14.36 9.11
CA ARG A 104 -15.01 15.80 9.26
C ARG A 104 -15.56 16.38 7.97
N SER A 105 -16.66 17.13 8.06
CA SER A 105 -17.25 17.79 6.89
C SER A 105 -16.24 18.72 6.21
N SER A 106 -16.05 18.50 4.92
CA SER A 106 -15.23 19.30 4.03
C SER A 106 -15.64 19.01 2.58
N PRO A 107 -15.43 19.94 1.62
CA PRO A 107 -15.77 19.68 0.23
C PRO A 107 -15.13 18.40 -0.33
N TRP A 108 -13.95 18.04 0.17
CA TRP A 108 -13.29 16.79 -0.17
C TRP A 108 -13.98 15.57 0.46
N ALA A 109 -14.17 15.57 1.78
CA ALA A 109 -14.69 14.41 2.51
C ALA A 109 -16.12 14.10 2.03
N ASP A 110 -16.96 15.13 1.90
CA ASP A 110 -18.35 15.00 1.47
C ASP A 110 -18.42 14.44 0.04
N GLY A 111 -17.61 14.98 -0.89
CA GLY A 111 -17.53 14.48 -2.26
C GLY A 111 -16.95 13.06 -2.35
N TYR A 112 -15.98 12.72 -1.50
CA TYR A 112 -15.40 11.38 -1.43
C TYR A 112 -16.42 10.35 -0.92
N THR A 113 -17.11 10.65 0.18
CA THR A 113 -18.15 9.78 0.73
C THR A 113 -19.28 9.58 -0.26
N ASP A 114 -19.72 10.63 -0.94
CA ASP A 114 -20.81 10.56 -1.94
C ASP A 114 -20.44 9.66 -3.13
N LEU A 115 -19.20 9.76 -3.62
CA LEU A 115 -18.75 9.00 -4.79
C LEU A 115 -18.55 7.51 -4.50
N VAL A 116 -18.16 7.16 -3.28
CA VAL A 116 -17.84 5.78 -2.89
C VAL A 116 -19.01 5.06 -2.25
N THR A 117 -19.96 5.78 -1.64
CA THR A 117 -21.11 5.15 -0.97
C THR A 117 -21.99 4.41 -1.98
N ARG A 118 -22.23 3.13 -1.71
CA ARG A 118 -23.00 2.23 -2.59
C ARG A 118 -23.87 1.27 -1.79
N GLU A 119 -24.92 0.80 -2.44
CA GLU A 119 -25.60 -0.43 -2.07
C GLU A 119 -24.71 -1.62 -2.42
N ILE A 120 -24.68 -2.61 -1.53
CA ILE A 120 -23.90 -3.83 -1.69
C ILE A 120 -24.84 -5.02 -1.83
N ASP A 121 -24.82 -5.66 -3.00
CA ASP A 121 -25.57 -6.88 -3.30
C ASP A 121 -24.66 -7.88 -4.01
N PHE A 122 -24.42 -9.02 -3.36
CA PHE A 122 -23.44 -9.99 -3.84
C PHE A 122 -23.94 -10.74 -5.07
N ILE A 123 -23.16 -10.66 -6.15
CA ILE A 123 -23.44 -11.44 -7.36
C ILE A 123 -22.91 -12.88 -7.25
N SER A 124 -23.42 -13.77 -8.11
CA SER A 124 -23.00 -15.18 -8.14
C SER A 124 -21.50 -15.41 -8.36
N LEU A 125 -20.79 -14.45 -8.98
CA LEU A 125 -19.34 -14.50 -9.18
C LEU A 125 -18.57 -14.34 -7.86
N THR A 126 -19.11 -13.61 -6.88
CA THR A 126 -18.52 -13.44 -5.55
C THR A 126 -18.37 -14.79 -4.87
N SER A 127 -19.46 -15.54 -4.74
CA SER A 127 -19.41 -16.88 -4.13
C SER A 127 -18.63 -17.89 -4.97
N LEU A 128 -18.55 -17.71 -6.29
CA LEU A 128 -17.71 -18.57 -7.15
C LEU A 128 -16.23 -18.34 -6.86
N SER A 129 -15.82 -17.08 -6.70
CA SER A 129 -14.45 -16.67 -6.39
C SER A 129 -14.00 -17.16 -5.02
N GLU A 130 -14.84 -17.05 -4.00
CA GLU A 130 -14.59 -17.65 -2.68
C GLU A 130 -14.34 -19.15 -2.79
N ARG A 131 -15.25 -19.89 -3.44
CA ARG A 131 -15.16 -21.36 -3.52
C ARG A 131 -14.03 -21.88 -4.39
N ARG A 132 -13.65 -21.16 -5.46
CA ARG A 132 -12.68 -21.63 -6.46
C ARG A 132 -11.28 -21.09 -6.26
N LEU A 133 -11.17 -19.84 -5.79
CA LEU A 133 -9.91 -19.14 -5.65
C LEU A 133 -9.53 -18.93 -4.18
N GLY A 134 -10.44 -19.18 -3.24
CA GLY A 134 -10.20 -18.91 -1.82
C GLY A 134 -10.11 -17.42 -1.50
N ASN A 135 -10.59 -16.55 -2.40
CA ASN A 135 -10.57 -15.11 -2.19
C ASN A 135 -11.44 -14.73 -1.00
N VAL A 136 -10.98 -13.77 -0.21
CA VAL A 136 -11.75 -13.20 0.91
C VAL A 136 -12.52 -12.00 0.42
N HIS A 137 -13.85 -12.02 0.62
CA HIS A 137 -14.79 -10.97 0.22
C HIS A 137 -15.44 -10.31 1.45
N PRO A 138 -16.00 -9.09 1.33
CA PRO A 138 -16.54 -8.32 2.45
C PRO A 138 -17.95 -8.79 2.83
N ASN A 139 -18.09 -10.07 3.19
CA ASN A 139 -19.39 -10.74 3.43
C ASN A 139 -20.29 -10.04 4.46
N ARG A 140 -19.71 -9.27 5.39
CA ARG A 140 -20.44 -8.54 6.43
C ARG A 140 -21.19 -7.30 5.90
N LEU A 141 -20.87 -6.91 4.66
CA LEU A 141 -21.46 -5.77 3.97
C LEU A 141 -22.58 -6.18 3.01
N ASP A 142 -22.73 -7.47 2.72
CA ASP A 142 -23.75 -7.98 1.80
C ASP A 142 -25.17 -7.61 2.27
N GLY A 143 -25.98 -7.07 1.36
CA GLY A 143 -27.34 -6.61 1.61
C GLY A 143 -27.46 -5.26 2.33
N ARG A 144 -26.39 -4.44 2.39
CA ARG A 144 -26.44 -3.09 2.98
C ARG A 144 -26.63 -2.01 1.91
N ASP A 145 -27.54 -1.06 2.13
CA ASP A 145 -27.96 -0.06 1.13
C ASP A 145 -27.01 1.15 0.96
N ARG A 146 -26.27 1.53 2.01
CA ARG A 146 -25.42 2.74 2.03
C ARG A 146 -24.11 2.48 2.75
N VAL A 147 -23.22 1.73 2.11
CA VAL A 147 -21.90 1.44 2.64
C VAL A 147 -20.91 2.48 2.15
N GLY A 148 -20.48 3.37 3.05
CA GLY A 148 -19.45 4.37 2.77
C GLY A 148 -18.01 3.87 2.94
N PRO A 149 -17.01 4.74 2.68
CA PRO A 149 -15.59 4.43 2.84
C PRO A 149 -15.17 3.81 4.18
N LEU A 150 -15.62 4.34 5.32
CA LEU A 150 -15.24 3.84 6.65
C LEU A 150 -15.86 2.48 6.92
N GLN A 151 -17.17 2.34 6.66
CA GLN A 151 -17.85 1.05 6.80
C GLN A 151 -17.25 -0.01 5.88
N SER A 152 -16.95 0.35 4.62
CA SER A 152 -16.31 -0.60 3.70
C SER A 152 -14.94 -1.04 4.21
N LEU A 153 -14.16 -0.14 4.82
CA LEU A 153 -12.85 -0.46 5.41
C LEU A 153 -12.99 -1.41 6.61
N ALA A 154 -13.89 -1.11 7.55
CA ALA A 154 -14.15 -1.94 8.73
C ALA A 154 -14.73 -3.33 8.36
N GLY A 155 -15.62 -3.38 7.38
CA GLY A 155 -16.28 -4.60 6.91
C GLY A 155 -15.53 -5.38 5.84
N ALA A 156 -14.31 -4.96 5.47
CA ALA A 156 -13.54 -5.60 4.39
C ALA A 156 -13.11 -7.04 4.69
N ARG A 157 -13.19 -7.46 5.96
CA ARG A 157 -12.78 -8.77 6.44
C ARG A 157 -13.91 -9.50 7.18
N PRO A 158 -13.83 -10.83 7.30
CA PRO A 158 -14.81 -11.62 8.04
C PRO A 158 -14.92 -11.23 9.52
N GLU A 159 -13.88 -10.65 10.11
CA GLU A 159 -13.80 -10.28 11.53
C GLU A 159 -13.33 -8.83 11.68
N ASP A 160 -13.65 -8.20 12.82
CA ASP A 160 -13.10 -6.89 13.22
C ASP A 160 -11.66 -7.04 13.69
N ASP A 161 -10.74 -7.28 12.75
CA ASP A 161 -9.31 -7.45 12.99
C ASP A 161 -8.45 -6.31 12.41
N LEU A 162 -9.09 -5.32 11.78
CA LEU A 162 -8.41 -4.27 11.05
C LEU A 162 -7.92 -3.16 11.99
N ARG A 163 -6.60 -3.07 12.12
CA ARG A 163 -5.94 -1.97 12.83
C ARG A 163 -5.56 -0.86 11.87
N VAL A 164 -5.77 0.36 12.31
CA VAL A 164 -5.45 1.57 11.57
C VAL A 164 -4.76 2.59 12.45
N LYS A 165 -3.94 3.44 11.82
CA LYS A 165 -3.59 4.74 12.37
C LYS A 165 -4.47 5.81 11.73
N LEU A 166 -4.76 6.85 12.50
CA LEU A 166 -5.43 8.05 12.02
C LEU A 166 -4.36 9.11 11.78
N ASP A 167 -4.23 9.56 10.53
CA ASP A 167 -3.33 10.65 10.13
C ASP A 167 -4.14 11.88 9.77
N GLY A 168 -3.47 13.03 9.66
CA GLY A 168 -4.11 14.30 9.35
C GLY A 168 -4.66 14.94 10.61
N ASP A 169 -5.73 15.72 10.44
CA ASP A 169 -6.35 16.42 11.54
C ASP A 169 -7.41 15.51 12.17
N VAL A 170 -7.14 15.05 13.39
CA VAL A 170 -8.07 14.26 14.20
C VAL A 170 -8.66 15.17 15.28
N GLU A 171 -9.97 15.34 15.26
CA GLU A 171 -10.68 16.19 16.23
C GLU A 171 -11.69 15.38 17.04
N ILE A 172 -11.80 15.69 18.34
CA ILE A 172 -12.87 15.17 19.18
C ILE A 172 -14.03 16.16 19.17
N VAL A 173 -15.19 15.71 18.71
CA VAL A 173 -16.42 16.50 18.66
C VAL A 173 -17.42 15.90 19.66
N GLY A 174 -17.71 16.63 20.72
CA GLY A 174 -18.70 16.22 21.73
C GLY A 174 -18.10 15.37 22.87
N SER A 175 -18.16 15.92 24.08
CA SER A 175 -17.87 15.21 25.32
C SER A 175 -19.06 15.40 26.28
N SER A 176 -20.24 14.89 25.88
CA SER A 176 -21.43 14.78 26.75
C SER A 176 -22.57 14.01 26.08
N ALA A 177 -23.38 13.31 26.89
CA ALA A 177 -24.59 12.52 26.60
C ALA A 177 -24.53 11.42 25.51
N HIS A 178 -23.84 11.65 24.39
CA HIS A 178 -23.78 10.77 23.19
C HIS A 178 -22.46 10.00 23.04
N GLY A 179 -21.58 10.08 24.04
CA GLY A 179 -20.22 9.52 23.99
C GLY A 179 -19.23 10.46 23.30
N THR A 180 -17.97 10.02 23.23
CA THR A 180 -16.89 10.74 22.53
C THR A 180 -16.93 10.38 21.05
N ILE A 181 -16.81 11.36 20.16
CA ILE A 181 -16.75 11.15 18.70
C ILE A 181 -15.42 11.70 18.17
N LEU A 182 -14.72 10.89 17.39
CA LEU A 182 -13.57 11.31 16.60
C LEU A 182 -14.01 11.64 15.18
N THR A 183 -13.47 12.74 14.65
CA THR A 183 -13.63 13.13 13.25
C THR A 183 -12.27 13.17 12.55
N ILE A 184 -12.24 12.73 11.29
CA ILE A 184 -11.02 12.68 10.46
C ILE A 184 -11.24 13.35 9.10
N ASP A 185 -10.16 13.91 8.55
CA ASP A 185 -10.14 14.55 7.23
C ASP A 185 -9.51 13.66 6.15
N ARG A 186 -9.13 12.41 6.48
CA ARG A 186 -8.43 11.48 5.58
C ARG A 186 -8.78 10.04 5.90
N GLU A 187 -8.76 9.18 4.88
CA GLU A 187 -9.00 7.76 5.08
C GLU A 187 -7.95 7.14 6.03
N PRO A 188 -8.33 6.29 7.01
CA PRO A 188 -7.39 5.65 7.91
C PRO A 188 -6.33 4.80 7.19
N VAL A 189 -5.12 4.74 7.75
CA VAL A 189 -4.02 3.94 7.19
C VAL A 189 -3.92 2.62 7.92
N GLN A 190 -3.99 1.51 7.20
CA GLN A 190 -3.83 0.18 7.76
C GLN A 190 -2.42 -0.01 8.33
N VAL A 191 -2.34 -0.47 9.57
CA VAL A 191 -1.09 -0.75 10.30
C VAL A 191 -1.14 -2.17 10.85
N TRP A 192 -0.01 -2.66 11.37
CA TRP A 192 0.05 -3.96 12.01
C TRP A 192 0.85 -3.92 13.31
N GLY A 193 0.29 -4.51 14.37
CA GLY A 193 0.78 -4.38 15.75
C GLY A 193 0.42 -3.03 16.36
N ARG A 194 0.39 -2.96 17.70
CA ARG A 194 0.16 -1.73 18.47
C ARG A 194 1.46 -1.00 18.80
N SER A 195 2.56 -1.75 18.87
CA SER A 195 3.85 -1.24 19.29
C SER A 195 4.95 -1.50 18.26
N ILE A 196 5.90 -0.57 18.20
CA ILE A 196 7.14 -0.65 17.43
C ILE A 196 8.34 -0.62 18.38
N GLY A 197 9.38 -1.41 18.11
CA GLY A 197 10.67 -1.37 18.79
C GLY A 197 11.83 -1.42 17.78
N LEU A 198 12.99 -0.84 18.13
CA LEU A 198 14.20 -0.91 17.30
C LEU A 198 15.24 -1.82 17.97
N VAL A 199 15.59 -2.93 17.32
CA VAL A 199 16.42 -3.98 17.91
C VAL A 199 17.52 -4.48 16.98
N THR A 200 18.46 -5.22 17.54
CA THR A 200 19.27 -6.21 16.81
C THR A 200 19.00 -7.61 17.35
N PHE A 201 19.06 -8.63 16.50
CA PHE A 201 18.93 -10.03 16.90
C PHE A 201 20.29 -10.56 17.35
N LEU A 202 20.31 -11.29 18.47
CA LEU A 202 21.54 -11.87 19.01
C LEU A 202 21.69 -13.34 18.63
N TYR A 203 20.65 -14.15 18.87
CA TYR A 203 20.62 -15.58 18.59
C TYR A 203 19.20 -16.14 18.77
N ALA A 204 18.93 -17.30 18.16
CA ALA A 204 17.72 -18.08 18.42
C ALA A 204 17.68 -18.55 19.88
N SER A 205 16.55 -18.36 20.54
CA SER A 205 16.36 -18.79 21.93
C SER A 205 16.28 -20.32 22.01
N PRO A 206 16.93 -20.97 23.00
CA PRO A 206 16.77 -22.41 23.22
C PRO A 206 15.38 -22.78 23.74
N ASP A 207 14.58 -21.81 24.20
CA ASP A 207 13.32 -22.03 24.90
C ASP A 207 12.11 -22.23 23.96
N GLY A 208 12.33 -22.33 22.65
CA GLY A 208 11.26 -22.66 21.70
C GLY A 208 11.55 -22.22 20.27
N GLU A 209 10.84 -22.85 19.33
CA GLU A 209 10.89 -22.47 17.91
C GLU A 209 10.38 -21.05 17.69
N ASN A 210 10.95 -20.36 16.69
CA ASN A 210 10.58 -19.00 16.34
C ASN A 210 10.77 -17.96 17.48
N ARG A 211 11.56 -18.29 18.51
CA ARG A 211 11.94 -17.37 19.59
C ARG A 211 13.36 -16.88 19.41
N TYR A 212 13.58 -15.59 19.62
CA TYR A 212 14.88 -14.97 19.46
C TYR A 212 15.18 -14.01 20.60
N VAL A 213 16.43 -14.03 21.05
CA VAL A 213 16.92 -13.01 21.98
C VAL A 213 17.32 -11.78 21.18
N VAL A 214 16.74 -10.63 21.55
CA VAL A 214 17.03 -9.34 20.92
C VAL A 214 17.68 -8.40 21.91
N GLN A 215 18.39 -7.40 21.39
CA GLN A 215 18.89 -6.27 22.15
C GLN A 215 18.35 -4.96 21.59
N HIS A 216 17.73 -4.17 22.47
CA HIS A 216 17.12 -2.90 22.11
C HIS A 216 18.14 -1.80 21.84
N TYR A 217 17.77 -0.89 20.94
CA TYR A 217 18.49 0.36 20.73
C TYR A 217 18.35 1.27 21.94
N ASN A 218 19.47 1.79 22.41
CA ASN A 218 19.51 2.75 23.50
C ASN A 218 19.68 4.17 22.94
N PRO A 219 18.65 5.04 23.01
CA PRO A 219 18.74 6.39 22.48
C PRO A 219 19.77 7.26 23.21
N LEU A 220 20.14 6.94 24.45
CA LEU A 220 21.13 7.72 25.21
C LEU A 220 22.56 7.49 24.73
N THR A 221 22.88 6.26 24.30
CA THR A 221 24.23 5.90 23.82
C THR A 221 24.28 5.72 22.30
N GLN A 222 23.14 5.81 21.62
CA GLN A 222 22.97 5.58 20.20
C GLN A 222 23.49 4.22 19.69
N GLN A 223 23.35 3.18 20.51
CA GLN A 223 23.89 1.83 20.25
C GLN A 223 22.88 0.74 20.67
N PHE A 224 23.02 -0.46 20.12
CA PHE A 224 22.29 -1.66 20.58
C PHE A 224 22.88 -2.23 21.87
N ASN A 225 22.83 -1.44 22.94
CA ASN A 225 23.27 -1.84 24.28
C ASN A 225 22.15 -1.69 25.33
N GLY A 226 20.89 -1.54 24.88
CA GLY A 226 19.71 -1.47 25.73
C GLY A 226 19.36 -2.81 26.37
N ALA A 227 18.13 -2.90 26.89
CA ALA A 227 17.63 -4.13 27.50
C ALA A 227 17.60 -5.28 26.49
N ARG A 228 17.74 -6.50 27.00
CA ARG A 228 17.58 -7.72 26.23
C ARG A 228 16.27 -8.38 26.61
N GLU A 229 15.58 -8.96 25.65
CA GLU A 229 14.42 -9.81 25.92
C GLU A 229 14.32 -10.92 24.86
N THR A 230 13.49 -11.91 25.15
CA THR A 230 13.09 -12.92 24.16
C THR A 230 11.80 -12.48 23.49
N VAL A 231 11.80 -12.40 22.17
CA VAL A 231 10.62 -12.14 21.34
C VAL A 231 10.19 -13.41 20.62
N GLN A 232 8.91 -13.49 20.26
CA GLN A 232 8.31 -14.61 19.52
C GLN A 232 7.87 -14.12 18.14
N PHE A 233 8.27 -14.78 17.06
CA PHE A 233 7.65 -14.53 15.76
C PHE A 233 6.27 -15.20 15.70
N ALA A 234 5.27 -14.45 15.22
CA ALA A 234 3.96 -15.01 14.94
C ALA A 234 4.07 -16.09 13.85
N PRO A 235 3.25 -17.16 13.92
CA PRO A 235 3.19 -18.15 12.86
C PRO A 235 2.88 -17.53 11.51
N SER A 236 3.58 -17.99 10.48
CA SER A 236 3.40 -17.54 9.11
C SER A 236 2.76 -18.67 8.27
N PRO A 237 1.67 -18.41 7.54
CA PRO A 237 1.05 -19.41 6.70
C PRO A 237 1.96 -19.77 5.52
N ALA A 238 1.95 -21.04 5.14
CA ALA A 238 2.49 -21.47 3.85
C ALA A 238 1.52 -21.14 2.72
N ASP A 239 2.05 -20.80 1.55
CA ASP A 239 1.23 -20.69 0.35
C ASP A 239 0.89 -22.08 -0.24
N GLY A 240 0.11 -22.11 -1.31
CA GLY A 240 -0.33 -23.36 -1.95
C GLY A 240 0.80 -24.25 -2.50
N LYS A 241 2.06 -23.80 -2.45
CA LYS A 241 3.24 -24.56 -2.85
C LYS A 241 4.13 -24.93 -1.66
N GLY A 242 3.70 -24.66 -0.44
CA GLY A 242 4.42 -25.00 0.79
C GLY A 242 5.47 -23.97 1.21
N VAL A 243 5.55 -22.81 0.54
CA VAL A 243 6.49 -21.74 0.93
C VAL A 243 5.86 -20.90 2.04
N GLU A 244 6.49 -20.86 3.21
CA GLU A 244 6.07 -19.97 4.29
C GLU A 244 6.19 -18.50 3.87
N GLN A 245 5.18 -17.71 4.20
CA GLN A 245 5.18 -16.28 3.89
C GLN A 245 6.31 -15.51 4.61
N PHE A 246 6.88 -16.06 5.68
CA PHE A 246 8.05 -15.58 6.39
C PHE A 246 8.66 -16.73 7.19
N THR A 247 9.99 -16.80 7.20
CA THR A 247 10.77 -17.62 8.14
C THR A 247 11.73 -16.73 8.93
N PRO A 248 11.90 -16.93 10.25
CA PRO A 248 12.92 -16.22 11.01
C PRO A 248 14.28 -16.92 10.99
N ASN A 249 14.41 -18.07 10.31
CA ASN A 249 15.64 -18.86 10.28
C ASN A 249 16.88 -17.98 9.97
N ARG A 250 17.90 -18.00 10.83
CA ARG A 250 19.16 -17.23 10.67
C ARG A 250 18.97 -15.71 10.51
N ILE A 251 17.89 -15.13 11.06
CA ILE A 251 17.63 -13.69 10.95
C ILE A 251 18.72 -12.81 11.59
N GLU A 252 19.42 -13.32 12.58
CA GLU A 252 20.59 -12.70 13.22
C GLU A 252 21.80 -12.58 12.28
N GLU A 253 21.84 -13.38 11.22
CA GLU A 253 22.89 -13.35 10.17
C GLU A 253 22.46 -12.53 8.94
N SER A 254 21.24 -12.01 8.93
CA SER A 254 20.64 -11.35 7.78
C SER A 254 21.38 -10.04 7.42
N PRO A 255 21.94 -9.89 6.19
CA PRO A 255 22.68 -8.69 5.81
C PRO A 255 21.86 -7.40 5.93
N ALA A 256 20.57 -7.46 5.56
CA ALA A 256 19.63 -6.35 5.68
C ALA A 256 19.45 -5.85 7.14
N GLY A 257 19.75 -6.70 8.11
CA GLY A 257 19.61 -6.46 9.54
C GLY A 257 20.80 -5.77 10.21
N THR A 258 21.90 -5.52 9.49
CA THR A 258 23.15 -5.01 10.08
C THR A 258 22.97 -3.70 10.85
N ALA A 259 22.11 -2.80 10.36
CA ALA A 259 21.79 -1.54 11.03
C ALA A 259 20.65 -1.64 12.06
N GLY A 260 20.16 -2.85 12.31
CA GLY A 260 19.01 -3.18 13.15
C GLY A 260 17.69 -3.30 12.39
N TRP A 261 16.67 -3.67 13.15
CA TRP A 261 15.32 -3.96 12.68
C TRP A 261 14.27 -3.22 13.49
N TYR A 262 13.28 -2.67 12.80
CA TYR A 262 12.01 -2.28 13.43
C TYR A 262 11.13 -3.51 13.57
N LEU A 263 10.78 -3.86 14.81
CA LEU A 263 9.80 -4.90 15.13
C LEU A 263 8.45 -4.25 15.36
N TYR A 264 7.40 -4.78 14.73
CA TYR A 264 6.01 -4.37 14.95
C TYR A 264 5.22 -5.53 15.52
N GLY A 265 4.49 -5.31 16.60
CA GLY A 265 3.86 -6.39 17.34
C GLY A 265 3.16 -5.95 18.61
N ASP A 266 2.82 -6.95 19.42
CA ASP A 266 2.03 -6.83 20.63
C ASP A 266 2.56 -7.80 21.70
N ARG A 267 2.40 -7.46 22.97
CA ARG A 267 2.60 -8.46 24.04
C ARG A 267 1.41 -9.42 24.10
N ASP A 268 1.70 -10.70 24.23
CA ASP A 268 0.69 -11.72 24.54
C ASP A 268 0.33 -11.72 26.03
N GLU A 269 -0.58 -12.61 26.44
CA GLU A 269 -1.02 -12.76 27.83
C GLU A 269 0.12 -13.15 28.79
N SER A 270 1.15 -13.83 28.28
CA SER A 270 2.36 -14.17 29.05
C SER A 270 3.31 -12.99 29.21
N GLY A 271 3.09 -11.89 28.49
CA GLY A 271 3.94 -10.71 28.43
C GLY A 271 5.06 -10.82 27.38
N THR A 272 5.09 -11.87 26.57
CA THR A 272 6.08 -12.04 25.50
C THR A 272 5.72 -11.14 24.33
N PHE A 273 6.69 -10.39 23.79
CA PHE A 273 6.45 -9.58 22.60
C PHE A 273 6.37 -10.48 21.36
N VAL A 274 5.20 -10.50 20.73
CA VAL A 274 4.93 -11.25 19.50
C VAL A 274 5.13 -10.36 18.29
N VAL A 275 6.19 -10.62 17.53
CA VAL A 275 6.53 -9.93 16.29
C VAL A 275 5.57 -10.38 15.19
N ARG A 276 4.96 -9.41 14.52
CA ARG A 276 3.99 -9.64 13.45
C ARG A 276 4.30 -8.89 12.16
N SER A 277 5.23 -7.95 12.20
CA SER A 277 5.81 -7.31 11.03
C SER A 277 7.24 -6.84 11.35
N LEU A 278 8.06 -6.72 10.31
CA LEU A 278 9.48 -6.43 10.39
C LEU A 278 9.89 -5.44 9.30
N ALA A 279 10.80 -4.51 9.61
CA ALA A 279 11.39 -3.63 8.59
C ALA A 279 12.89 -3.38 8.86
N PRO A 280 13.78 -3.51 7.85
CA PRO A 280 15.21 -3.25 8.02
C PRO A 280 15.45 -1.76 8.19
N ARG A 281 16.18 -1.37 9.24
CA ARG A 281 16.40 0.06 9.55
C ARG A 281 17.13 0.79 8.43
N ALA A 282 18.17 0.17 7.89
CA ALA A 282 19.02 0.77 6.88
C ALA A 282 18.24 1.20 5.64
N LEU A 283 17.22 0.44 5.22
CA LEU A 283 16.46 0.69 4.00
C LEU A 283 15.92 2.12 3.91
N PHE A 284 15.46 2.71 5.02
CA PHE A 284 14.79 4.01 5.00
C PHE A 284 15.71 5.20 5.24
N GLN A 285 16.99 4.97 5.58
CA GLN A 285 17.93 6.06 5.83
C GLN A 285 18.25 6.83 4.55
N LEU A 286 18.43 8.15 4.67
CA LEU A 286 18.68 9.07 3.57
C LEU A 286 20.17 9.10 3.16
N GLU A 287 20.79 7.94 3.10
CA GLU A 287 22.16 7.75 2.60
C GLU A 287 22.11 6.65 1.54
N PRO A 288 22.38 6.99 0.25
CA PRO A 288 22.29 6.00 -0.80
C PRO A 288 23.54 5.12 -0.81
N ASP A 289 23.37 3.83 -1.09
CA ASP A 289 24.49 2.91 -1.33
C ASP A 289 25.17 3.22 -2.67
N THR A 290 24.43 3.80 -3.62
CA THR A 290 24.92 4.16 -4.94
C THR A 290 24.23 5.41 -5.46
N THR A 291 24.99 6.26 -6.14
CA THR A 291 24.46 7.43 -6.85
C THR A 291 24.70 7.28 -8.35
N VAL A 292 23.64 7.43 -9.13
CA VAL A 292 23.66 7.45 -10.60
C VAL A 292 23.31 8.86 -11.05
N VAL A 293 24.22 9.51 -11.79
CA VAL A 293 24.03 10.88 -12.29
C VAL A 293 24.00 10.88 -13.82
N GLY A 294 23.08 11.66 -14.39
CA GLY A 294 22.95 11.87 -15.82
C GLY A 294 21.72 11.19 -16.44
N THR A 295 21.19 11.79 -17.50
CA THR A 295 19.96 11.31 -18.16
C THR A 295 20.08 9.88 -18.70
N ALA A 296 21.12 9.57 -19.48
CA ALA A 296 21.26 8.23 -20.07
C ALA A 296 21.54 7.13 -19.03
N PRO A 297 22.49 7.29 -18.08
CA PRO A 297 22.70 6.32 -17.02
C PRO A 297 21.47 6.10 -16.12
N GLY A 298 20.73 7.17 -15.81
CA GLY A 298 19.53 7.02 -14.98
C GLY A 298 18.38 6.30 -15.68
N LEU A 299 18.16 6.57 -16.98
CA LEU A 299 17.18 5.82 -17.77
C LEU A 299 17.55 4.34 -17.91
N ASP A 300 18.84 4.03 -18.05
CA ASP A 300 19.32 2.65 -18.05
C ASP A 300 19.10 1.99 -16.68
N TYR A 301 19.37 2.70 -15.59
CA TYR A 301 19.10 2.18 -14.24
C TYR A 301 17.60 1.89 -14.04
N ILE A 302 16.71 2.81 -14.42
CA ILE A 302 15.25 2.62 -14.32
C ILE A 302 14.82 1.32 -15.02
N ARG A 303 15.25 1.12 -16.27
CA ARG A 303 14.79 0.01 -17.13
C ARG A 303 15.46 -1.32 -16.79
N ASN A 304 16.75 -1.28 -16.47
CA ASN A 304 17.62 -2.45 -16.35
C ASN A 304 18.22 -2.59 -14.94
N GLY A 305 18.91 -1.56 -14.47
CA GLY A 305 19.69 -1.59 -13.22
C GLY A 305 18.87 -1.92 -11.97
N ASN A 306 17.64 -1.40 -11.89
CA ASN A 306 16.75 -1.60 -10.75
C ASN A 306 16.46 -3.09 -10.49
N TRP A 307 16.46 -3.94 -11.52
CA TRP A 307 16.17 -5.37 -11.42
C TRP A 307 17.35 -6.27 -11.78
N ALA A 308 18.53 -5.70 -12.01
CA ALA A 308 19.75 -6.46 -12.29
C ALA A 308 20.10 -7.37 -11.10
N ASP A 309 20.69 -8.53 -11.41
CA ASP A 309 21.23 -9.52 -10.49
C ASP A 309 20.29 -9.88 -9.33
N THR A 310 18.98 -9.98 -9.64
CA THR A 310 17.96 -10.19 -8.61
C THR A 310 18.23 -11.46 -7.79
N PRO A 311 18.48 -12.64 -8.38
CA PRO A 311 18.77 -13.85 -7.63
C PRO A 311 19.99 -13.73 -6.72
N GLU A 312 21.07 -13.11 -7.21
CA GLU A 312 22.35 -12.96 -6.51
C GLU A 312 22.26 -12.01 -5.31
N ARG A 313 21.24 -11.16 -5.27
CA ARG A 313 21.03 -10.15 -4.21
C ARG A 313 20.14 -10.63 -3.08
N LYS A 314 19.79 -11.92 -3.01
CA LYS A 314 18.92 -12.47 -1.94
C LYS A 314 19.42 -12.09 -0.53
N GLY A 315 18.50 -11.73 0.36
CA GLY A 315 18.79 -11.33 1.73
C GLY A 315 19.29 -9.90 1.88
N THR A 316 19.45 -9.15 0.78
CA THR A 316 20.00 -7.79 0.79
C THR A 316 18.95 -6.71 0.53
N ILE A 317 19.32 -5.48 0.90
CA ILE A 317 18.61 -4.25 0.55
C ILE A 317 19.49 -3.38 -0.35
N GLN A 318 18.87 -2.45 -1.07
CA GLN A 318 19.59 -1.43 -1.84
C GLN A 318 18.87 -0.08 -1.76
N ARG A 319 19.67 0.98 -1.64
CA ARG A 319 19.26 2.39 -1.72
C ARG A 319 20.03 3.05 -2.85
N VAL A 320 19.34 3.43 -3.91
CA VAL A 320 20.01 4.06 -5.06
C VAL A 320 19.39 5.41 -5.36
N SER A 321 20.22 6.45 -5.31
CA SER A 321 19.83 7.79 -5.75
C SER A 321 20.11 7.92 -7.24
N VAL A 322 19.11 8.29 -8.02
CA VAL A 322 19.23 8.49 -9.48
C VAL A 322 18.76 9.90 -9.82
N SER A 323 19.63 10.71 -10.43
CA SER A 323 19.30 12.11 -10.74
C SER A 323 19.87 12.54 -12.08
N PRO A 324 19.13 13.32 -12.90
CA PRO A 324 19.66 13.85 -14.16
C PRO A 324 20.87 14.75 -13.92
N ASP A 325 20.88 15.46 -12.79
CA ASP A 325 21.91 16.40 -12.36
C ASP A 325 22.47 16.01 -10.97
N ALA A 326 23.15 16.94 -10.29
CA ALA A 326 23.60 16.72 -8.92
C ALA A 326 22.40 16.43 -7.99
N PRO A 327 22.36 15.29 -7.28
CA PRO A 327 21.26 14.98 -6.38
C PRO A 327 21.14 16.03 -5.28
N GLN A 328 19.92 16.50 -5.03
CA GLN A 328 19.67 17.39 -3.91
C GLN A 328 19.41 16.57 -2.65
N PRO A 329 19.83 17.04 -1.46
CA PRO A 329 19.53 16.35 -0.22
C PRO A 329 18.02 16.38 0.06
N TRP A 330 17.54 15.37 0.77
CA TRP A 330 16.16 15.30 1.27
C TRP A 330 16.09 15.97 2.64
N GLN A 331 15.06 16.79 2.87
CA GLN A 331 14.85 17.53 4.12
C GLN A 331 13.58 17.09 4.84
N ALA A 332 13.49 17.39 6.13
CA ALA A 332 12.28 17.13 6.92
C ALA A 332 11.07 17.84 6.28
N GLY A 333 9.98 17.10 6.07
CA GLY A 333 8.77 17.62 5.44
C GLY A 333 8.69 17.35 3.93
N ASP A 334 9.82 17.06 3.26
CA ASP A 334 9.83 16.71 1.84
C ASP A 334 8.90 15.52 1.57
N ARG A 335 8.26 15.56 0.40
CA ARG A 335 7.32 14.53 -0.06
C ARG A 335 7.75 14.00 -1.42
N GLY A 336 7.54 12.72 -1.66
CA GLY A 336 7.79 12.10 -2.96
C GLY A 336 6.63 11.19 -3.37
N LEU A 337 6.37 11.14 -4.67
CA LEU A 337 5.47 10.14 -5.25
C LEU A 337 6.16 8.77 -5.19
N VAL A 338 5.51 7.77 -4.63
CA VAL A 338 6.01 6.39 -4.66
C VAL A 338 5.38 5.66 -5.83
N ILE A 339 6.18 4.95 -6.60
CA ILE A 339 5.72 3.87 -7.48
C ILE A 339 6.25 2.56 -6.91
N HIS A 340 5.32 1.72 -6.44
CA HIS A 340 5.61 0.42 -5.87
C HIS A 340 5.50 -0.67 -6.94
N THR A 341 6.50 -1.54 -6.99
CA THR A 341 6.46 -2.78 -7.76
C THR A 341 7.14 -3.93 -7.03
N PHE A 342 6.73 -5.16 -7.31
CA PHE A 342 7.41 -6.36 -6.80
C PHE A 342 7.55 -7.44 -7.87
N GLY A 343 8.51 -8.34 -7.68
CA GLY A 343 8.69 -9.55 -8.47
C GLY A 343 8.10 -10.80 -7.81
N GLY A 344 8.60 -11.97 -8.19
CA GLY A 344 8.16 -13.25 -7.64
C GLY A 344 9.29 -14.02 -6.98
N TYR A 345 9.06 -15.30 -6.77
CA TYR A 345 10.06 -16.27 -6.36
C TYR A 345 9.98 -17.52 -7.23
N ARG A 346 11.09 -18.26 -7.28
CA ARG A 346 11.16 -19.60 -7.85
C ARG A 346 11.82 -20.54 -6.86
N PHE A 347 11.51 -21.83 -7.02
CA PHE A 347 12.20 -22.86 -6.26
C PHE A 347 13.60 -23.08 -6.81
N SER A 348 14.53 -23.45 -5.93
CA SER A 348 15.92 -23.72 -6.27
C SER A 348 16.09 -24.87 -7.29
N ASP A 349 15.08 -25.73 -7.43
CA ASP A 349 15.02 -26.83 -8.41
C ASP A 349 14.06 -26.56 -9.59
N ASP A 350 13.57 -25.32 -9.77
CA ASP A 350 12.63 -24.97 -10.84
C ASP A 350 13.31 -25.01 -12.23
N GLU A 351 13.02 -26.07 -12.99
CA GLU A 351 13.53 -26.27 -14.35
C GLU A 351 12.79 -25.45 -15.43
N ASN A 352 11.78 -24.64 -15.09
CA ASN A 352 10.99 -23.90 -16.08
C ASN A 352 11.41 -22.41 -16.21
N PRO A 353 12.38 -22.07 -17.07
CA PRO A 353 12.84 -20.69 -17.24
C PRO A 353 11.78 -19.76 -17.82
N LYS A 354 10.70 -20.30 -18.41
CA LYS A 354 9.66 -19.52 -19.11
C LYS A 354 8.56 -18.98 -18.18
N ARG A 355 8.50 -19.41 -16.92
CA ARG A 355 7.48 -18.94 -15.97
C ARG A 355 7.65 -17.45 -15.67
N ARG A 356 6.67 -16.63 -16.04
CA ARG A 356 6.73 -15.16 -15.86
C ARG A 356 6.07 -14.74 -14.55
N GLU A 357 6.69 -13.78 -13.88
CA GLU A 357 6.15 -13.16 -12.67
C GLU A 357 5.58 -11.80 -13.05
N SER A 358 4.26 -11.62 -12.94
CA SER A 358 3.60 -10.37 -13.33
C SER A 358 3.98 -9.23 -12.40
N GLY A 359 4.04 -9.47 -11.10
CA GLY A 359 4.22 -8.43 -10.09
C GLY A 359 2.93 -7.71 -9.74
N HIS A 360 3.08 -6.51 -9.16
CA HIS A 360 2.00 -5.58 -8.78
C HIS A 360 2.44 -4.14 -9.02
N PHE A 361 1.49 -3.23 -9.21
CA PHE A 361 1.72 -1.80 -9.38
C PHE A 361 0.82 -1.04 -8.42
N ALA A 362 1.38 -0.10 -7.67
CA ALA A 362 0.60 0.85 -6.89
C ALA A 362 1.35 2.19 -6.79
N TYR A 363 0.59 3.27 -6.67
CA TYR A 363 1.13 4.54 -6.22
C TYR A 363 1.17 4.60 -4.68
N GLY A 364 1.93 5.55 -4.17
CA GLY A 364 1.98 5.87 -2.76
C GLY A 364 2.63 7.22 -2.52
N ILE A 365 2.96 7.47 -1.26
CA ILE A 365 3.66 8.67 -0.84
C ILE A 365 4.80 8.30 0.11
N ALA A 366 5.95 8.94 -0.09
CA ALA A 366 7.03 8.96 0.86
C ALA A 366 7.09 10.35 1.51
N ARG A 367 7.26 10.39 2.82
CA ARG A 367 7.50 11.63 3.57
C ARG A 367 8.80 11.51 4.33
N VAL A 368 9.59 12.58 4.35
CA VAL A 368 10.80 12.63 5.15
C VAL A 368 10.45 13.13 6.54
N GLY A 369 10.79 12.34 7.55
CA GLY A 369 10.55 12.67 8.95
C GLY A 369 11.66 12.11 9.84
N ARG A 370 11.59 12.43 11.13
CA ARG A 370 12.55 11.94 12.13
C ARG A 370 12.14 10.57 12.64
N ASP A 371 13.11 9.66 12.69
CA ASP A 371 12.94 8.37 13.34
C ASP A 371 12.73 8.55 14.85
N PRO A 372 11.68 7.97 15.44
CA PRO A 372 11.39 8.19 16.85
C PRO A 372 12.45 7.61 17.80
N PHE A 373 13.27 6.65 17.37
CA PHE A 373 14.30 6.04 18.20
C PHE A 373 15.67 6.72 18.05
N THR A 374 16.04 7.10 16.83
CA THR A 374 17.38 7.61 16.53
C THR A 374 17.45 9.12 16.27
N ASP A 375 16.30 9.78 16.08
CA ASP A 375 16.16 11.18 15.65
C ASP A 375 16.72 11.48 14.24
N GLU A 376 17.21 10.46 13.52
CA GLU A 376 17.70 10.58 12.16
C GLU A 376 16.56 10.80 11.15
N LEU A 377 16.84 11.53 10.07
CA LEU A 377 15.89 11.63 8.97
C LEU A 377 15.79 10.32 8.18
N ARG A 378 14.56 9.93 7.85
CA ARG A 378 14.26 8.74 7.05
C ARG A 378 13.00 8.92 6.22
N PHE A 379 12.80 8.03 5.24
CA PHE A 379 11.52 7.91 4.55
C PHE A 379 10.47 7.16 5.38
N PHE A 380 9.28 7.73 5.46
CA PHE A 380 8.05 7.07 5.87
C PHE A 380 7.21 6.82 4.62
N VAL A 381 7.04 5.54 4.26
CA VAL A 381 6.36 5.13 3.03
C VAL A 381 4.96 4.61 3.33
N GLU A 382 3.98 5.11 2.59
CA GLU A 382 2.60 4.65 2.59
C GLU A 382 2.17 4.30 1.16
N TYR A 383 1.47 3.19 1.03
CA TYR A 383 0.93 2.73 -0.24
C TYR A 383 -0.55 3.03 -0.35
N PHE A 384 -1.00 3.33 -1.56
CA PHE A 384 -2.39 3.47 -1.93
C PHE A 384 -2.76 2.27 -2.80
N GLN A 385 -3.13 1.18 -2.15
CA GLN A 385 -3.27 -0.12 -2.78
C GLN A 385 -4.61 -0.25 -3.47
N ILE A 386 -4.62 -0.23 -4.81
CA ILE A 386 -5.73 -0.75 -5.61
C ILE A 386 -5.50 -2.26 -5.77
N TYR A 387 -6.14 -3.04 -4.91
CA TYR A 387 -5.89 -4.47 -4.80
C TYR A 387 -7.20 -5.25 -4.84
N ALA A 388 -7.30 -6.18 -5.78
CA ALA A 388 -8.46 -7.06 -5.91
C ALA A 388 -8.64 -7.99 -4.69
N HIS A 389 -9.85 -8.51 -4.50
CA HIS A 389 -10.11 -9.54 -3.51
C HIS A 389 -9.18 -10.73 -3.74
N ASN A 390 -8.55 -11.21 -2.67
CA ASN A 390 -7.46 -12.15 -2.73
C ASN A 390 -7.46 -13.08 -1.52
N PRO A 391 -6.77 -14.24 -1.59
CA PRO A 391 -6.84 -15.24 -0.53
C PRO A 391 -6.12 -14.84 0.76
N ARG A 392 -5.25 -13.82 0.70
CA ARG A 392 -4.53 -13.29 1.87
C ARG A 392 -5.24 -12.11 2.52
N SER A 393 -6.44 -11.76 2.05
CA SER A 393 -7.23 -10.67 2.59
C SER A 393 -6.45 -9.34 2.67
N ILE A 394 -5.62 -9.07 1.67
CA ILE A 394 -5.05 -7.73 1.45
C ILE A 394 -6.22 -6.82 1.03
N ILE A 395 -6.41 -5.72 1.76
CA ILE A 395 -7.54 -4.82 1.55
C ILE A 395 -7.09 -3.65 0.66
N SER A 396 -7.89 -3.33 -0.36
CA SER A 396 -7.74 -2.10 -1.13
C SER A 396 -7.88 -0.87 -0.22
N GLY A 397 -6.88 0.00 -0.18
CA GLY A 397 -6.83 1.14 0.75
C GLY A 397 -5.42 1.61 1.09
N ARG A 398 -5.33 2.63 1.95
CA ARG A 398 -4.04 3.13 2.45
C ARG A 398 -3.40 2.11 3.39
N GLN A 399 -2.12 1.78 3.16
CA GLN A 399 -1.36 0.86 4.00
C GLN A 399 0.02 1.41 4.31
N ALA A 400 0.43 1.37 5.58
CA ALA A 400 1.80 1.67 5.94
C ALA A 400 2.76 0.60 5.38
N TRP A 401 4.01 0.97 5.11
CA TRP A 401 5.01 0.05 4.55
C TRP A 401 5.09 -1.29 5.31
N HIS A 402 5.13 -1.24 6.64
CA HIS A 402 5.23 -2.44 7.48
C HIS A 402 3.97 -3.33 7.40
N ALA A 403 2.79 -2.77 7.10
CA ALA A 403 1.55 -3.54 6.99
C ALA A 403 1.46 -4.30 5.65
N PHE A 404 1.98 -3.71 4.57
CA PHE A 404 1.90 -4.30 3.23
C PHE A 404 3.16 -5.07 2.81
N SER A 405 4.34 -4.54 3.10
CA SER A 405 5.62 -5.11 2.66
C SER A 405 6.23 -6.01 3.74
N GLY A 406 6.30 -5.53 4.98
CA GLY A 406 7.00 -6.21 6.09
C GLY A 406 6.18 -7.20 6.92
N ASN A 407 4.88 -7.36 6.63
CA ASN A 407 3.98 -8.20 7.42
C ASN A 407 4.31 -9.70 7.28
N LEU A 408 4.37 -10.45 8.38
CA LEU A 408 4.76 -11.86 8.35
C LEU A 408 3.67 -12.78 7.76
N TYR A 409 2.41 -12.35 7.78
CA TYR A 409 1.26 -13.11 7.29
C TYR A 409 0.89 -12.80 5.83
N ARG A 410 1.02 -11.54 5.41
CA ARG A 410 0.57 -11.06 4.08
C ARG A 410 1.59 -10.19 3.34
N GLY A 411 2.78 -10.00 3.90
CA GLY A 411 3.82 -9.13 3.36
C GLY A 411 4.40 -9.61 2.03
N GLN A 412 5.04 -8.71 1.30
CA GLN A 412 5.71 -9.06 0.02
C GLN A 412 7.21 -9.32 0.21
N MET A 413 7.87 -8.53 1.06
CA MET A 413 9.33 -8.46 1.18
C MET A 413 10.02 -9.77 1.59
N PRO A 414 9.43 -10.65 2.44
CA PRO A 414 10.12 -11.88 2.84
C PRO A 414 10.30 -12.89 1.71
N THR A 415 9.29 -13.03 0.85
CA THR A 415 9.29 -14.05 -0.21
C THR A 415 9.55 -13.46 -1.59
N ARG A 416 9.57 -12.14 -1.77
CA ARG A 416 9.68 -11.51 -3.09
C ARG A 416 10.65 -10.32 -3.09
N PRO A 417 11.25 -10.00 -4.24
CA PRO A 417 11.94 -8.73 -4.38
C PRO A 417 10.92 -7.59 -4.56
N VAL A 418 11.13 -6.48 -3.86
CA VAL A 418 10.28 -5.28 -3.88
C VAL A 418 11.13 -4.09 -4.28
N SER A 419 10.57 -3.19 -5.08
CA SER A 419 11.14 -1.89 -5.46
C SER A 419 10.11 -0.79 -5.22
N ASP A 420 10.39 0.07 -4.25
CA ASP A 420 9.68 1.33 -4.06
C ASP A 420 10.52 2.47 -4.66
N THR A 421 10.02 3.07 -5.73
CA THR A 421 10.68 4.18 -6.43
C THR A 421 10.07 5.49 -5.96
N ILE A 422 10.83 6.28 -5.21
CA ILE A 422 10.40 7.59 -4.70
C ILE A 422 10.84 8.66 -5.70
N ILE A 423 9.89 9.43 -6.20
CA ILE A 423 10.11 10.49 -7.19
C ILE A 423 9.91 11.83 -6.50
N ARG A 424 10.96 12.66 -6.48
CA ARG A 424 10.87 14.10 -6.21
C ARG A 424 10.88 14.83 -7.54
N PHE A 425 9.78 15.49 -7.83
CA PHE A 425 9.67 16.38 -8.98
C PHE A 425 8.82 17.55 -8.52
N ASP A 426 9.46 18.69 -8.23
CA ASP A 426 8.83 19.79 -7.50
C ASP A 426 7.53 20.25 -8.17
N ALA A 427 7.46 20.24 -9.50
CA ALA A 427 6.25 20.60 -10.23
C ALA A 427 5.04 19.71 -9.94
N PHE A 428 5.25 18.49 -9.47
CA PHE A 428 4.19 17.56 -9.08
C PHE A 428 4.09 17.36 -7.56
N THR A 429 5.20 17.46 -6.84
CA THR A 429 5.31 17.08 -5.41
C THR A 429 5.16 18.25 -4.43
N GLU A 430 5.32 19.49 -4.91
CA GLU A 430 5.09 20.70 -4.14
C GLU A 430 3.69 21.28 -4.37
N ASP A 431 3.21 22.02 -3.37
CA ASP A 431 1.94 22.74 -3.47
C ASP A 431 2.16 24.10 -4.15
N TYR A 432 1.12 24.57 -4.84
CA TYR A 432 1.06 25.89 -5.46
C TYR A 432 0.09 26.77 -4.67
N GLU A 433 0.43 28.05 -4.48
CA GLU A 433 -0.39 29.05 -3.80
C GLU A 433 -0.64 30.27 -4.70
N PHE A 434 -1.89 30.49 -5.09
CA PHE A 434 -2.31 31.62 -5.91
C PHE A 434 -3.23 32.53 -5.07
N ASP A 435 -2.64 33.44 -4.28
CA ASP A 435 -3.34 34.37 -3.39
C ASP A 435 -4.42 33.68 -2.52
N GLY A 436 -4.00 32.67 -1.75
CA GLY A 436 -4.90 31.87 -0.90
C GLY A 436 -5.60 30.69 -1.59
N ILE A 437 -5.49 30.54 -2.91
CA ILE A 437 -5.94 29.33 -3.61
C ILE A 437 -4.81 28.32 -3.66
N VAL A 438 -4.94 27.22 -2.91
CA VAL A 438 -3.95 26.13 -2.92
C VAL A 438 -4.31 25.07 -3.96
N LEU A 439 -3.33 24.68 -4.77
CA LEU A 439 -3.39 23.59 -5.74
C LEU A 439 -2.27 22.58 -5.42
N SER A 440 -2.61 21.32 -5.22
CA SER A 440 -1.66 20.27 -4.84
C SER A 440 -1.79 19.05 -5.76
N PRO A 441 -0.90 18.89 -6.76
CA PRO A 441 -1.02 17.79 -7.73
C PRO A 441 -0.91 16.41 -7.10
N LEU A 442 0.09 16.22 -6.23
CA LEU A 442 0.26 14.97 -5.50
C LEU A 442 -0.96 14.67 -4.62
N THR A 443 -1.51 15.67 -3.90
CA THR A 443 -2.69 15.44 -3.06
C THR A 443 -3.90 15.06 -3.91
N GLU A 444 -4.15 15.74 -5.03
CA GLU A 444 -5.25 15.40 -5.95
C GLU A 444 -5.10 13.96 -6.48
N LEU A 445 -3.87 13.51 -6.80
CA LEU A 445 -3.62 12.12 -7.17
C LEU A 445 -4.05 11.15 -6.07
N LEU A 446 -3.63 11.41 -4.84
CA LEU A 446 -3.97 10.56 -3.70
C LEU A 446 -5.50 10.53 -3.46
N VAL A 447 -6.19 11.65 -3.71
CA VAL A 447 -7.67 11.70 -3.68
C VAL A 447 -8.28 10.79 -4.76
N GLN A 448 -7.84 10.92 -6.01
CA GLN A 448 -8.38 10.10 -7.10
C GLN A 448 -8.14 8.61 -6.87
N ILE A 449 -6.96 8.23 -6.36
CA ILE A 449 -6.68 6.84 -6.01
C ILE A 449 -7.58 6.37 -4.87
N SER A 450 -7.86 7.22 -3.87
CA SER A 450 -8.73 6.85 -2.74
C SER A 450 -10.16 6.51 -3.17
N ILE A 451 -10.70 7.21 -4.18
CA ILE A 451 -11.99 6.89 -4.79
C ILE A 451 -11.95 5.48 -5.40
N VAL A 452 -10.92 5.18 -6.20
CA VAL A 452 -10.75 3.87 -6.83
C VAL A 452 -10.57 2.77 -5.78
N MET A 453 -9.78 3.02 -4.73
CA MET A 453 -9.55 2.07 -3.65
C MET A 453 -10.85 1.68 -2.94
N GLY A 454 -11.70 2.65 -2.62
CA GLY A 454 -13.00 2.44 -1.99
C GLY A 454 -13.92 1.58 -2.85
N ARG A 455 -14.00 1.87 -4.15
CA ARG A 455 -14.80 1.05 -5.09
C ARG A 455 -14.27 -0.38 -5.23
N TYR A 456 -12.95 -0.57 -5.26
CA TYR A 456 -12.34 -1.91 -5.29
C TYR A 456 -12.69 -2.75 -4.06
N ARG A 457 -12.77 -2.11 -2.90
CA ARG A 457 -13.06 -2.76 -1.62
C ARG A 457 -14.45 -3.38 -1.56
N THR A 458 -15.40 -2.79 -2.25
CA THR A 458 -16.79 -3.25 -2.30
C THR A 458 -17.16 -3.93 -3.62
N GLY A 459 -16.22 -4.04 -4.57
CA GLY A 459 -16.51 -4.46 -5.93
C GLY A 459 -17.53 -3.55 -6.62
N ASP A 460 -17.48 -2.26 -6.30
CA ASP A 460 -18.42 -1.23 -6.75
C ASP A 460 -19.89 -1.60 -6.52
N GLY A 461 -20.17 -2.27 -5.39
CA GLY A 461 -21.51 -2.73 -5.01
C GLY A 461 -21.74 -4.23 -5.21
N THR A 462 -20.96 -4.90 -6.05
CA THR A 462 -21.20 -6.33 -6.35
C THR A 462 -20.57 -7.30 -5.35
N GLY A 463 -19.77 -6.78 -4.40
CA GLY A 463 -18.90 -7.58 -3.54
C GLY A 463 -17.72 -8.22 -4.28
N PHE A 464 -17.56 -7.94 -5.57
CA PHE A 464 -16.66 -8.66 -6.46
C PHE A 464 -15.67 -7.71 -7.17
N ALA A 465 -14.38 -7.88 -6.87
CA ALA A 465 -13.29 -7.23 -7.61
C ALA A 465 -12.17 -8.25 -7.82
N ILE A 466 -11.84 -8.52 -9.09
CA ILE A 466 -10.74 -9.41 -9.49
C ILE A 466 -9.90 -8.74 -10.57
N THR A 467 -8.64 -9.15 -10.69
CA THR A 467 -7.81 -8.73 -11.82
C THR A 467 -8.25 -9.47 -13.09
N THR A 468 -8.56 -8.71 -14.13
CA THR A 468 -8.84 -9.20 -15.48
C THR A 468 -7.95 -8.46 -16.48
N PRO A 469 -7.88 -8.89 -17.75
CA PRO A 469 -7.20 -8.10 -18.76
C PRO A 469 -7.79 -6.69 -18.98
N ALA A 470 -9.01 -6.44 -18.52
CA ALA A 470 -9.71 -5.16 -18.65
C ALA A 470 -9.79 -4.35 -17.33
N SER A 471 -9.35 -4.93 -16.21
CA SER A 471 -9.35 -4.33 -14.87
C SER A 471 -8.10 -4.79 -14.12
N SER A 472 -7.16 -3.87 -13.88
CA SER A 472 -5.90 -4.23 -13.24
C SER A 472 -5.34 -3.06 -12.47
N CYS A 473 -4.60 -3.36 -11.40
CA CYS A 473 -3.96 -2.34 -10.57
C CYS A 473 -3.14 -1.32 -11.38
N VAL A 474 -2.54 -1.74 -12.50
CA VAL A 474 -1.84 -0.85 -13.43
C VAL A 474 -2.80 0.14 -14.11
N GLN A 475 -3.87 -0.36 -14.72
CA GLN A 475 -4.82 0.46 -15.46
C GLN A 475 -5.50 1.45 -14.51
N ASP A 476 -6.07 0.97 -13.42
CA ASP A 476 -6.87 1.79 -12.52
C ASP A 476 -6.03 2.81 -11.73
N SER A 477 -4.78 2.47 -11.38
CA SER A 477 -3.84 3.45 -10.80
C SER A 477 -3.51 4.57 -11.79
N ASN A 478 -3.26 4.21 -13.05
CA ASN A 478 -2.91 5.21 -14.08
C ASN A 478 -4.11 5.99 -14.59
N GLN A 479 -5.32 5.46 -14.46
CA GLN A 479 -6.55 6.22 -14.65
C GLN A 479 -6.66 7.33 -13.61
N ALA A 480 -6.40 7.02 -12.33
CA ALA A 480 -6.39 8.04 -11.28
C ALA A 480 -5.35 9.12 -11.54
N LEU A 481 -4.16 8.75 -12.03
CA LEU A 481 -3.17 9.72 -12.52
C LEU A 481 -3.75 10.58 -13.63
N PHE A 482 -4.24 9.99 -14.72
CA PHE A 482 -4.81 10.73 -15.85
C PHE A 482 -5.92 11.71 -15.43
N ILE A 483 -6.88 11.27 -14.62
CA ILE A 483 -7.98 12.11 -14.11
C ILE A 483 -7.43 13.32 -13.32
N THR A 484 -6.42 13.09 -12.49
CA THR A 484 -5.75 14.14 -11.71
C THR A 484 -5.20 15.23 -12.62
N LEU A 485 -4.48 14.84 -13.66
CA LEU A 485 -3.87 15.77 -14.61
C LEU A 485 -4.94 16.63 -15.31
N GLN A 486 -6.03 16.01 -15.76
CA GLN A 486 -7.13 16.73 -16.40
C GLN A 486 -7.81 17.70 -15.44
N ARG A 487 -8.10 17.27 -14.19
CA ARG A 487 -8.72 18.12 -13.17
C ARG A 487 -7.87 19.33 -12.84
N ILE A 488 -6.55 19.16 -12.70
CA ILE A 488 -5.63 20.26 -12.44
C ILE A 488 -5.66 21.26 -13.60
N LYS A 489 -5.53 20.77 -14.83
CA LYS A 489 -5.58 21.62 -16.02
C LYS A 489 -6.88 22.42 -16.09
N THR A 490 -8.03 21.75 -15.95
CA THR A 490 -9.33 22.41 -15.94
C THR A 490 -9.45 23.42 -14.80
N ARG A 491 -8.98 23.11 -13.59
CA ARG A 491 -9.06 24.03 -12.44
C ARG A 491 -8.25 25.30 -12.67
N VAL A 492 -7.05 25.17 -13.25
CA VAL A 492 -6.21 26.33 -13.59
C VAL A 492 -6.86 27.14 -14.70
N GLU A 493 -7.30 26.51 -15.79
CA GLU A 493 -7.90 27.20 -16.95
C GLU A 493 -9.25 27.87 -16.62
N SER A 494 -10.05 27.27 -15.73
CA SER A 494 -11.38 27.77 -15.39
C SER A 494 -11.41 28.76 -14.22
N SER A 495 -10.30 28.97 -13.51
CA SER A 495 -10.22 29.90 -12.38
C SER A 495 -9.70 31.27 -12.82
N PRO A 496 -10.54 32.33 -12.84
CA PRO A 496 -10.09 33.67 -13.23
C PRO A 496 -9.00 34.22 -12.31
N ASP A 497 -9.06 33.90 -11.02
CA ASP A 497 -8.10 34.37 -10.01
C ASP A 497 -6.71 33.77 -10.26
N ILE A 498 -6.63 32.46 -10.54
CA ILE A 498 -5.36 31.81 -10.91
C ILE A 498 -4.83 32.41 -12.22
N GLN A 499 -5.67 32.58 -13.24
CA GLN A 499 -5.24 33.16 -14.52
C GLN A 499 -4.74 34.60 -14.38
N GLN A 500 -5.41 35.42 -13.56
CA GLN A 500 -4.99 36.77 -13.26
C GLN A 500 -3.64 36.79 -12.52
N TRP A 501 -3.47 35.90 -11.55
CA TRP A 501 -2.22 35.77 -10.81
C TRP A 501 -1.05 35.42 -11.74
N LEU A 502 -1.24 34.42 -12.60
CA LEU A 502 -0.22 33.98 -13.58
C LEU A 502 0.15 35.09 -14.56
N ALA A 503 -0.84 35.87 -15.02
CA ALA A 503 -0.60 37.01 -15.91
C ALA A 503 0.16 38.15 -15.23
N ALA A 504 -0.06 38.36 -13.93
CA ALA A 504 0.65 39.37 -13.13
C ALA A 504 2.07 38.93 -12.71
N HIS A 505 2.32 37.62 -12.66
CA HIS A 505 3.58 37.02 -12.18
C HIS A 505 4.22 36.07 -13.22
N PRO A 506 4.53 36.54 -14.44
CA PRO A 506 5.01 35.66 -15.52
C PRO A 506 6.39 35.03 -15.25
N ASP A 507 7.26 35.73 -14.52
CA ASP A 507 8.64 35.30 -14.24
C ASP A 507 8.78 34.63 -12.85
N ASP A 508 7.69 34.47 -12.11
CA ASP A 508 7.71 33.85 -10.79
C ASP A 508 8.10 32.35 -10.89
N PRO A 509 8.94 31.82 -9.99
CA PRO A 509 9.33 30.40 -9.99
C PRO A 509 8.13 29.44 -10.01
N GLN A 510 7.02 29.81 -9.36
CA GLN A 510 5.80 29.02 -9.34
C GLN A 510 5.12 28.96 -10.71
N THR A 511 5.13 30.06 -11.47
CA THR A 511 4.61 30.10 -12.84
C THR A 511 5.43 29.20 -13.75
N GLN A 512 6.76 29.24 -13.66
CA GLN A 512 7.65 28.37 -14.43
C GLN A 512 7.45 26.89 -14.05
N ARG A 513 7.33 26.60 -12.75
CA ARG A 513 7.07 25.25 -12.25
C ARG A 513 5.71 24.71 -12.72
N LEU A 514 4.69 25.56 -12.81
CA LEU A 514 3.38 25.18 -13.35
C LEU A 514 3.46 24.85 -14.85
N GLN A 515 4.28 25.57 -15.61
CA GLN A 515 4.54 25.25 -17.01
C GLN A 515 5.21 23.87 -17.15
N GLU A 516 6.16 23.54 -16.26
CA GLU A 516 6.77 22.20 -16.22
C GLU A 516 5.76 21.11 -15.85
N LEU A 517 4.82 21.39 -14.94
CA LEU A 517 3.72 20.49 -14.66
C LEU A 517 2.89 20.21 -15.92
N PHE A 518 2.50 21.26 -16.66
CA PHE A 518 1.75 21.11 -17.92
C PHE A 518 2.53 20.37 -19.00
N ALA A 519 3.84 20.60 -19.09
CA ALA A 519 4.68 19.87 -20.01
C ALA A 519 4.81 18.37 -19.63
N LEU A 520 4.86 18.05 -18.33
CA LEU A 520 4.73 16.68 -17.83
C LEU A 520 3.37 16.07 -18.22
N LEU A 521 2.27 16.83 -18.09
CA LEU A 521 0.93 16.34 -18.45
C LEU A 521 0.88 15.93 -19.93
N ASP A 522 1.38 16.78 -20.81
CA ASP A 522 1.40 16.54 -22.26
C ASP A 522 2.29 15.34 -22.63
N ASP A 523 3.39 15.11 -21.91
CA ASP A 523 4.24 13.94 -22.13
C ASP A 523 3.60 12.65 -21.66
N LEU A 524 2.97 12.67 -20.48
CA LEU A 524 2.23 11.52 -19.96
C LEU A 524 1.07 11.17 -20.89
N ASP A 525 0.31 12.15 -21.39
CA ASP A 525 -0.77 11.90 -22.34
C ASP A 525 -0.23 11.27 -23.65
N ARG A 526 0.85 11.83 -24.21
CA ARG A 526 1.48 11.31 -25.43
C ARG A 526 2.13 9.96 -25.28
N LYS A 527 2.61 9.57 -24.10
CA LYS A 527 3.28 8.26 -23.89
C LYS A 527 2.33 7.19 -23.39
N LEU A 528 1.45 7.50 -22.43
CA LEU A 528 0.57 6.50 -21.82
C LEU A 528 -0.51 6.02 -22.79
N VAL A 529 -1.03 6.88 -23.67
CA VAL A 529 -2.09 6.52 -24.62
C VAL A 529 -1.58 5.57 -25.72
N PRO A 530 -0.45 5.82 -26.42
CA PRO A 530 0.06 4.88 -27.44
C PRO A 530 0.52 3.53 -26.88
N PHE A 531 0.96 3.48 -25.61
CA PHE A 531 1.29 2.22 -24.94
C PHE A 531 0.07 1.50 -24.35
N ASN A 532 -1.15 2.00 -24.62
CA ASN A 532 -2.41 1.52 -24.08
C ASN A 532 -2.48 1.47 -22.54
N ILE A 533 -1.55 2.14 -21.82
CA ILE A 533 -1.58 2.25 -20.36
C ILE A 533 -2.83 3.03 -19.93
N VAL A 534 -3.18 4.06 -20.70
CA VAL A 534 -4.41 4.85 -20.58
C VAL A 534 -5.37 4.49 -21.72
N ARG A 535 -6.63 4.14 -21.40
CA ARG A 535 -7.65 3.87 -22.42
C ARG A 535 -8.29 5.15 -22.94
N ARG A 536 -8.62 5.18 -24.24
CA ARG A 536 -9.24 6.35 -24.90
C ARG A 536 -10.65 6.68 -24.39
N ASP A 537 -11.37 5.71 -23.83
CA ASP A 537 -12.72 5.89 -23.31
C ASP A 537 -12.76 6.51 -21.89
N TRP A 538 -11.61 6.62 -21.19
CA TRP A 538 -11.54 7.24 -19.86
C TRP A 538 -11.90 8.72 -19.86
N GLN A 539 -11.68 9.43 -20.97
CA GLN A 539 -12.15 10.82 -21.14
C GLN A 539 -13.68 10.94 -21.12
N GLN A 540 -14.40 9.84 -21.41
CA GLN A 540 -15.87 9.81 -21.50
C GLN A 540 -16.52 9.02 -20.34
N ASN A 541 -15.75 8.14 -19.68
CA ASN A 541 -16.23 7.15 -18.69
C ASN A 541 -15.64 7.36 -17.29
N ALA A 542 -15.25 8.59 -16.89
CA ALA A 542 -14.66 8.86 -15.56
C ALA A 542 -15.54 8.36 -14.38
N ASP A 543 -16.84 8.15 -14.60
CA ASP A 543 -17.78 7.61 -13.62
C ASP A 543 -17.79 6.07 -13.52
N ARG A 544 -17.20 5.34 -14.48
CA ARG A 544 -17.30 3.87 -14.62
C ARG A 544 -15.96 3.15 -14.47
N LEU A 545 -15.85 2.27 -13.46
CA LEU A 545 -14.73 1.33 -13.34
C LEU A 545 -15.02 0.06 -14.15
N THR A 546 -14.23 -0.17 -15.18
CA THR A 546 -14.45 -1.27 -16.13
C THR A 546 -13.97 -2.60 -15.51
N GLY A 547 -14.81 -3.63 -15.54
CA GLY A 547 -14.52 -4.95 -14.95
C GLY A 547 -15.09 -5.21 -13.55
N LEU A 548 -15.83 -4.23 -13.00
CA LEU A 548 -16.64 -4.37 -11.78
C LEU A 548 -18.16 -4.51 -12.08
N GLU A 549 -18.54 -4.51 -13.37
CA GLU A 549 -19.93 -4.72 -13.83
C GLU A 549 -20.15 -6.18 -14.30
N PRO A 550 -21.36 -6.75 -14.10
CA PRO A 550 -21.73 -8.06 -14.62
C PRO A 550 -22.09 -7.98 -16.11
N ASP A 551 -21.11 -7.71 -16.97
CA ASP A 551 -21.37 -7.61 -18.40
C ASP A 551 -21.20 -8.96 -19.11
N ALA A 552 -22.34 -9.60 -19.42
CA ALA A 552 -22.41 -10.87 -20.15
C ALA A 552 -21.94 -10.75 -21.63
N ASP A 553 -21.66 -9.53 -22.09
CA ASP A 553 -21.33 -9.22 -23.49
C ASP A 553 -19.84 -9.27 -23.84
N LEU A 554 -18.95 -9.53 -22.87
CA LEU A 554 -17.52 -9.76 -23.13
C LEU A 554 -17.27 -10.90 -24.16
N ILE A 555 -18.22 -11.83 -24.31
CA ILE A 555 -18.11 -13.00 -25.19
C ILE A 555 -18.62 -12.73 -26.62
N ARG A 556 -19.39 -11.65 -26.85
CA ARG A 556 -20.16 -11.47 -28.11
C ARG A 556 -19.66 -10.37 -29.05
N ASN A 557 -18.79 -9.47 -28.59
CA ASN A 557 -18.41 -8.30 -29.38
C ASN A 557 -16.98 -8.43 -29.95
N PRO A 558 -16.77 -8.48 -31.28
CA PRO A 558 -15.42 -8.55 -31.87
C PRO A 558 -14.57 -7.29 -31.58
N ALA A 559 -15.17 -6.18 -31.13
CA ALA A 559 -14.44 -5.02 -30.63
C ALA A 559 -13.80 -5.27 -29.23
N SER A 560 -14.43 -6.08 -28.35
CA SER A 560 -13.89 -6.39 -27.02
C SER A 560 -12.66 -7.30 -27.08
N LEU A 561 -12.57 -8.16 -28.11
CA LEU A 561 -11.41 -9.00 -28.40
C LEU A 561 -10.19 -8.18 -28.84
N VAL A 562 -10.38 -7.11 -29.61
CA VAL A 562 -9.30 -6.18 -29.98
C VAL A 562 -8.85 -5.36 -28.77
N SER A 563 -9.79 -4.93 -27.91
CA SER A 563 -9.48 -4.29 -26.63
C SER A 563 -8.69 -5.20 -25.69
N ALA A 564 -9.01 -6.50 -25.65
CA ALA A 564 -8.33 -7.50 -24.82
C ALA A 564 -6.91 -7.86 -25.30
N VAL A 565 -6.66 -7.81 -26.61
CA VAL A 565 -5.30 -8.01 -27.19
C VAL A 565 -4.45 -6.75 -27.05
N LEU A 566 -5.04 -5.56 -27.20
CA LEU A 566 -4.37 -4.28 -26.93
C LEU A 566 -4.13 -4.05 -25.43
N SER A 567 -4.93 -4.66 -24.55
CA SER A 567 -4.76 -4.59 -23.10
C SER A 567 -3.68 -5.52 -22.53
N GLY A 568 -3.26 -6.55 -23.26
CA GLY A 568 -2.17 -7.45 -22.85
C GLY A 568 -0.84 -6.71 -22.55
N LEU A 569 -0.61 -5.56 -23.19
CA LEU A 569 0.57 -4.70 -22.96
C LEU A 569 0.39 -3.69 -21.82
N SER A 570 -0.85 -3.41 -21.39
CA SER A 570 -1.18 -2.40 -20.38
C SER A 570 -1.46 -2.95 -18.99
N ILE A 571 -1.27 -4.25 -18.79
CA ILE A 571 -1.43 -4.93 -17.50
C ILE A 571 -0.07 -5.17 -16.83
N VAL A 572 1.07 -4.97 -17.53
CA VAL A 572 2.39 -5.37 -17.01
C VAL A 572 2.94 -4.33 -16.03
N PRO A 573 2.98 -4.61 -14.73
CA PRO A 573 3.39 -3.67 -13.68
C PRO A 573 4.75 -3.04 -13.89
N ARG A 574 5.77 -3.86 -14.17
CA ARG A 574 7.14 -3.36 -14.38
C ARG A 574 7.23 -2.42 -15.57
N ARG A 575 6.57 -2.76 -16.68
CA ARG A 575 6.58 -1.90 -17.87
C ARG A 575 5.93 -0.56 -17.58
N ALA A 576 4.76 -0.55 -16.94
CA ALA A 576 4.10 0.69 -16.57
C ALA A 576 4.99 1.55 -15.66
N HIS A 577 5.58 0.95 -14.64
CA HIS A 577 6.58 1.60 -13.79
C HIS A 577 7.69 2.24 -14.63
N ASP A 578 8.36 1.47 -15.49
CA ASP A 578 9.53 1.94 -16.23
C ASP A 578 9.19 3.10 -17.18
N GLU A 579 8.02 3.06 -17.83
CA GLU A 579 7.55 4.13 -18.72
C GLU A 579 7.23 5.41 -17.94
N ILE A 580 6.44 5.31 -16.87
CA ILE A 580 6.06 6.47 -16.04
C ILE A 580 7.28 7.09 -15.39
N ALA A 581 8.15 6.26 -14.78
CA ALA A 581 9.40 6.70 -14.20
C ALA A 581 10.29 7.40 -15.25
N SER A 582 10.39 6.85 -16.47
CA SER A 582 11.15 7.49 -17.55
C SER A 582 10.61 8.89 -17.89
N VAL A 583 9.27 9.07 -17.93
CA VAL A 583 8.67 10.40 -18.21
C VAL A 583 9.06 11.43 -17.15
N PHE A 584 8.88 11.10 -15.87
CA PHE A 584 9.26 11.99 -14.78
C PHE A 584 10.77 12.29 -14.79
N TYR A 585 11.61 11.29 -15.07
CA TYR A 585 13.07 11.45 -15.09
C TYR A 585 13.55 12.34 -16.24
N GLU A 586 13.00 12.16 -17.44
CA GLU A 586 13.29 13.02 -18.60
C GLU A 586 12.92 14.50 -18.37
N ARG A 587 11.99 14.76 -17.45
CA ARG A 587 11.58 16.11 -17.03
C ARG A 587 12.38 16.68 -15.86
N GLY A 588 13.46 16.03 -15.43
CA GLY A 588 14.31 16.53 -14.34
C GLY A 588 13.98 15.94 -12.97
N GLY A 589 13.05 14.98 -12.88
CA GLY A 589 12.72 14.31 -11.62
C GLY A 589 13.92 13.59 -11.00
N GLN A 590 14.04 13.66 -9.68
CA GLN A 590 15.05 12.95 -8.89
C GLN A 590 14.43 11.72 -8.24
N PHE A 591 15.16 10.62 -8.24
CA PHE A 591 14.63 9.31 -7.89
C PHE A 591 15.43 8.71 -6.75
N TRP A 592 14.74 8.03 -5.84
CA TRP A 592 15.33 7.20 -4.80
C TRP A 592 14.69 5.82 -4.80
N PHE A 593 15.49 4.81 -5.10
CA PHE A 593 15.05 3.42 -5.14
C PHE A 593 15.30 2.77 -3.80
N LEU A 594 14.24 2.23 -3.18
CA LEU A 594 14.29 1.39 -2.01
C LEU A 594 13.98 -0.04 -2.45
N ARG A 595 15.01 -0.89 -2.46
CA ARG A 595 14.88 -2.27 -2.93
C ARG A 595 15.13 -3.26 -1.80
N THR A 596 14.30 -4.29 -1.72
CA THR A 596 14.53 -5.47 -0.88
C THR A 596 14.52 -6.70 -1.77
N ASN A 597 15.36 -7.69 -1.50
CA ASN A 597 15.38 -8.94 -2.28
C ASN A 597 15.23 -10.14 -1.33
N GLN A 598 13.99 -10.55 -1.03
CA GLN A 598 13.73 -11.65 -0.08
C GLN A 598 14.45 -11.44 1.26
N VAL A 599 13.94 -10.51 2.06
CA VAL A 599 14.59 -10.01 3.28
C VAL A 599 13.86 -10.50 4.52
N GLY A 600 14.60 -10.85 5.57
CA GLY A 600 14.08 -11.52 6.76
C GLY A 600 15.04 -12.63 7.18
N GLY A 601 14.50 -13.76 7.63
CA GLY A 601 15.27 -15.00 7.71
C GLY A 601 15.50 -15.65 6.35
N TRP A 602 16.31 -16.70 6.35
CA TRP A 602 16.82 -17.38 5.17
C TRP A 602 16.05 -18.66 4.86
N ASP A 603 15.47 -18.73 3.65
CA ASP A 603 14.80 -19.92 3.11
C ASP A 603 15.58 -20.45 1.89
N ASP A 604 16.32 -21.56 2.05
CA ASP A 604 17.12 -22.17 0.97
C ASP A 604 16.30 -22.72 -0.21
N SER A 605 14.99 -22.90 -0.04
CA SER A 605 14.15 -23.52 -1.05
C SER A 605 13.78 -22.58 -2.21
N ILE A 606 13.92 -21.26 -2.02
CA ILE A 606 13.51 -20.26 -3.01
C ILE A 606 14.59 -19.21 -3.30
N PHE A 607 14.48 -18.56 -4.47
CA PHE A 607 15.26 -17.37 -4.82
C PHE A 607 14.38 -16.29 -5.46
N PRO A 608 14.77 -15.00 -5.36
CA PRO A 608 13.95 -13.90 -5.86
C PRO A 608 14.04 -13.78 -7.37
N VAL A 609 12.94 -13.39 -8.01
CA VAL A 609 12.87 -13.21 -9.47
C VAL A 609 12.26 -11.86 -9.79
N ALA A 610 12.90 -11.12 -10.71
CA ALA A 610 12.39 -9.83 -11.17
C ALA A 610 11.02 -9.95 -11.86
N PRO A 611 10.14 -8.94 -11.75
CA PRO A 611 8.91 -8.91 -12.52
C PRO A 611 9.22 -8.80 -14.02
N THR A 612 8.34 -9.37 -14.83
CA THR A 612 8.47 -9.37 -16.29
C THR A 612 8.06 -8.03 -16.90
N THR A 613 8.61 -7.71 -18.07
CA THR A 613 8.22 -6.54 -18.88
C THR A 613 7.24 -6.88 -20.01
N LEU A 614 6.93 -8.16 -20.22
CA LEU A 614 6.01 -8.65 -21.25
C LEU A 614 5.22 -9.85 -20.74
N ILE A 615 3.95 -9.96 -21.11
CA ILE A 615 3.17 -11.21 -21.01
C ILE A 615 2.92 -11.65 -22.46
N HIS A 616 3.20 -12.92 -22.81
CA HIS A 616 2.90 -13.47 -24.13
C HIS A 616 1.63 -14.30 -24.08
#